data_AF-M1PTR0-F1
#
_entry.id   AF-M1PTR0-F1
#
_cell.length_a   1.000
_cell.length_b   1.000
_cell.length_c   1.000
_cell.angle_alpha   90.00
_cell.angle_beta   90.00
_cell.angle_gamma   90.00
#
_symmetry.space_group_name_H-M   'P 1'
#
loop_
_entity.id
_entity.type
_entity.pdbx_description
1 polymer ?
#
loop_
_entity_poly.entity_id
_entity_poly.type
_entity_poly.pdbx_seq_one_letter_code
_entity_poly.pdbx_strand_id
1 'polypeptide(L)'
;MEKLVAELEQIVPFKESTDIGDLVLIVAKEPQMLVYALVTDIERDPTRKDEWWHLSLTFLTVPPQETTWTLRTAQMTGKEIFTMGGEKRFVKAVNLVPSIEKPLQVPPQQKEKSTAKSKASFLKRVK
;
A
#
# COMPACT_ATOMS: atom_id res chain seq x y z
N MET A 1 -15.43 10.88 13.18
CA MET A 1 -14.45 9.86 12.74
C MET A 1 -13.97 10.17 11.35
N GLU A 2 -14.86 10.31 10.36
CA GLU A 2 -14.51 10.67 8.97
C GLU A 2 -13.60 11.90 8.87
N LYS A 3 -13.93 13.00 9.56
CA LYS A 3 -13.09 14.21 9.60
C LYS A 3 -11.66 13.94 10.11
N LEU A 4 -11.52 13.14 11.15
CA LEU A 4 -10.23 12.81 11.75
C LEU A 4 -9.40 11.89 10.84
N VAL A 5 -10.05 10.96 10.12
CA VAL A 5 -9.39 10.15 9.09
C VAL A 5 -8.89 11.04 7.95
N ALA A 6 -9.71 11.98 7.46
CA ALA A 6 -9.32 12.90 6.40
C ALA A 6 -8.12 13.79 6.80
N GLU A 7 -8.08 14.24 8.06
CA GLU A 7 -6.93 14.97 8.60
C GLU A 7 -5.67 14.09 8.67
N LEU A 8 -5.80 12.83 9.11
CA LEU A 8 -4.67 11.89 9.16
C LEU A 8 -4.14 11.55 7.77
N GLU A 9 -4.99 11.42 6.75
CA GLU A 9 -4.55 11.15 5.39
C GLU A 9 -3.70 12.27 4.78
N GLN A 10 -3.77 13.49 5.30
CA GLN A 10 -2.92 14.60 4.87
C GLN A 10 -1.55 14.60 5.52
N ILE A 11 -1.41 13.96 6.69
CA ILE A 11 -0.22 14.05 7.55
C ILE A 11 0.57 12.75 7.53
N VAL A 12 -0.13 11.62 7.44
CA VAL A 12 0.45 10.28 7.49
C VAL A 12 0.54 9.72 6.07
N PRO A 13 1.74 9.33 5.61
CA PRO A 13 1.90 8.71 4.30
C PRO A 13 1.34 7.29 4.33
N PHE A 14 0.05 7.11 4.12
CA PHE A 14 -0.55 5.76 4.05
C PHE A 14 -0.16 5.05 2.75
N LYS A 15 -0.18 3.71 2.77
CA LYS A 15 -0.07 2.87 1.58
C LYS A 15 -1.39 2.15 1.29
N GLU A 16 -1.54 1.67 0.05
CA GLU A 16 -2.79 1.04 -0.43
C GLU A 16 -2.93 -0.45 -0.08
N SER A 17 -1.81 -1.16 0.12
CA SER A 17 -1.78 -2.57 0.51
C SER A 17 -1.35 -2.75 1.97
N THR A 18 -1.67 -3.91 2.55
CA THR A 18 -1.22 -4.33 3.87
C THR A 18 -0.61 -5.73 3.75
N ASP A 19 0.59 -5.90 4.26
CA ASP A 19 1.45 -7.07 4.20
C ASP A 19 2.07 -7.36 5.58
N ILE A 20 2.59 -8.56 5.78
CA ILE A 20 3.27 -8.95 7.03
C ILE A 20 4.54 -8.09 7.21
N GLY A 21 4.73 -7.56 8.42
CA GLY A 21 5.83 -6.66 8.76
C GLY A 21 5.50 -5.17 8.64
N ASP A 22 4.30 -4.83 8.17
CA ASP A 22 3.86 -3.45 8.09
C ASP A 22 3.47 -2.84 9.42
N LEU A 23 3.63 -1.52 9.51
CA LEU A 23 3.06 -0.72 10.58
C LEU A 23 1.69 -0.17 10.15
N VAL A 24 0.66 -0.42 10.94
CA VAL A 24 -0.69 0.12 10.74
C VAL A 24 -1.01 1.15 11.83
N LEU A 25 -1.75 2.20 11.47
CA LEU A 25 -2.33 3.14 12.42
C LEU A 25 -3.78 2.76 12.68
N ILE A 26 -4.11 2.47 13.93
CA ILE A 26 -5.43 2.08 14.39
C ILE A 26 -6.07 3.28 15.07
N VAL A 27 -7.27 3.65 14.61
CA VAL A 27 -8.07 4.73 15.19
C VAL A 27 -9.40 4.17 15.70
N ALA A 28 -9.67 4.33 16.99
CA ALA A 28 -10.94 4.00 17.62
C ALA A 28 -11.54 5.21 18.34
N LYS A 29 -12.87 5.33 18.37
CA LYS A 29 -13.56 6.46 19.01
C LYS A 29 -13.82 6.24 20.50
N GLU A 30 -14.11 5.01 20.91
CA GLU A 30 -14.47 4.66 22.29
C GLU A 30 -13.87 3.29 22.67
N PRO A 31 -12.90 3.25 23.62
CA PRO A 31 -12.16 4.40 24.10
C PRO A 31 -11.43 5.10 22.93
N GLN A 32 -11.30 6.43 23.00
CA GLN A 32 -10.56 7.17 21.98
C GLN A 32 -9.11 6.69 21.98
N MET A 33 -8.72 6.04 20.89
CA MET A 33 -7.42 5.36 20.78
C MET A 33 -6.80 5.66 19.43
N LEU A 34 -5.54 6.06 19.46
CA LEU A 34 -4.71 6.30 18.29
C LEU A 34 -3.38 5.59 18.51
N VAL A 35 -3.24 4.40 17.94
CA VAL A 35 -2.15 3.46 18.29
C VAL A 35 -1.56 2.87 17.01
N TYR A 36 -0.23 2.72 17.00
CA TYR A 36 0.46 1.94 16.00
C TYR A 36 0.48 0.45 16.38
N ALA A 37 0.30 -0.42 15.39
CA ALA A 37 0.49 -1.85 15.54
C ALA A 37 1.34 -2.41 14.39
N LEU A 38 2.09 -3.47 14.67
CA LEU A 38 2.81 -4.24 13.66
C LEU A 38 1.94 -5.40 13.19
N VAL A 39 1.85 -5.60 11.89
CA VAL A 39 1.21 -6.78 11.29
C VAL A 39 2.16 -7.96 11.39
N THR A 40 1.77 -8.98 12.15
CA THR A 40 2.60 -10.17 12.35
C THR A 40 2.17 -11.34 11.48
N ASP A 41 0.90 -11.41 11.09
CA ASP A 41 0.37 -12.49 10.25
C ASP A 41 -0.92 -12.06 9.50
N ILE A 42 -1.16 -12.68 8.35
CA ILE A 42 -2.36 -12.47 7.51
C ILE A 42 -2.79 -13.82 6.92
N GLU A 43 -3.92 -14.36 7.37
CA GLU A 43 -4.46 -15.64 6.90
C GLU A 43 -5.87 -15.49 6.33
N ARG A 44 -6.19 -16.19 5.22
CA ARG A 44 -7.55 -16.19 4.67
C ARG A 44 -8.45 -17.12 5.47
N ASP A 45 -9.65 -16.67 5.87
CA ASP A 45 -10.67 -17.52 6.48
C ASP A 45 -11.27 -18.45 5.40
N PRO A 46 -11.02 -19.78 5.47
CA PRO A 46 -11.52 -20.71 4.46
C PRO A 46 -13.01 -21.02 4.63
N THR A 47 -13.62 -20.67 5.76
CA THR A 47 -15.03 -20.95 6.06
C THR A 47 -15.98 -19.94 5.41
N ARG A 48 -15.44 -18.81 4.94
CA ARG A 48 -16.19 -17.74 4.27
C ARG A 48 -15.99 -17.83 2.75
N LYS A 49 -17.09 -17.74 2.03
CA LYS A 49 -17.08 -17.65 0.55
C LYS A 49 -16.40 -16.35 0.09
N ASP A 50 -16.65 -15.26 0.81
CA ASP A 50 -16.04 -13.96 0.55
C ASP A 50 -14.63 -13.86 1.14
N GLU A 51 -13.85 -12.87 0.70
CA GLU A 51 -12.49 -12.59 1.16
C GLU A 51 -12.46 -12.01 2.59
N TRP A 52 -12.52 -12.90 3.57
CA TRP A 52 -12.29 -12.59 4.97
C TRP A 52 -10.88 -13.01 5.38
N TRP A 53 -10.24 -12.19 6.20
CA TRP A 53 -8.86 -12.40 6.64
C TRP A 53 -8.76 -12.32 8.16
N HIS A 54 -7.94 -13.19 8.74
CA HIS A 54 -7.43 -13.11 10.11
C HIS A 54 -6.14 -12.31 10.08
N LEU A 55 -6.16 -11.11 10.67
CA LEU A 55 -4.98 -10.29 10.86
C LEU A 55 -4.50 -10.40 12.30
N SER A 56 -3.27 -10.84 12.48
CA SER A 56 -2.58 -10.82 13.78
C SER A 56 -1.79 -9.52 13.90
N LEU A 57 -2.05 -8.78 14.97
CA LEU A 57 -1.52 -7.44 15.20
C LEU A 57 -0.84 -7.39 16.57
N THR A 58 0.40 -6.89 16.60
CA THR A 58 1.08 -6.54 17.84
C THR A 58 0.96 -5.04 18.08
N PHE A 59 0.17 -4.66 19.08
CA PHE A 59 0.00 -3.26 19.46
C PHE A 59 1.29 -2.75 20.08
N LEU A 60 1.78 -1.61 19.59
CA LEU A 60 2.97 -0.94 20.13
C LEU A 60 2.59 -0.03 21.29
N THR A 61 1.82 -0.58 22.23
CA THR A 61 1.43 0.05 23.50
C THR A 61 2.25 -0.51 24.65
N VAL A 62 2.14 0.09 25.83
CA VAL A 62 2.71 -0.47 27.05
C VAL A 62 1.57 -0.95 27.95
N PRO A 63 1.44 -2.26 28.25
CA PRO A 63 2.24 -3.36 27.69
C PRO A 63 1.86 -3.66 26.22
N PRO A 64 2.75 -4.34 25.46
CA PRO A 64 2.38 -4.88 24.15
C PRO A 64 1.18 -5.82 24.31
N GLN A 65 0.20 -5.69 23.42
CA GLN A 65 -0.99 -6.54 23.39
C GLN A 65 -1.09 -7.17 22.00
N GLU A 66 -1.31 -8.48 21.96
CA GLU A 66 -1.59 -9.20 20.72
C GLU A 66 -3.11 -9.40 20.61
N THR A 67 -3.68 -9.04 19.45
CA THR A 67 -5.09 -9.27 19.17
C THR A 67 -5.28 -9.69 17.73
N THR A 68 -6.26 -10.55 17.48
CA THR A 68 -6.67 -10.96 16.14
C THR A 68 -8.02 -10.36 15.81
N TRP A 69 -8.11 -9.59 14.72
CA TRP A 69 -9.38 -9.03 14.22
C TRP A 69 -9.75 -9.69 12.88
N THR A 70 -11.04 -9.95 12.70
CA THR A 70 -11.60 -10.50 11.46
C THR A 70 -12.21 -9.37 10.65
N LEU A 71 -11.52 -8.95 9.59
CA LEU A 71 -11.88 -7.79 8.75
C LEU A 71 -12.07 -8.19 7.29
N ARG A 72 -12.88 -7.42 6.56
CA ARG A 72 -13.00 -7.51 5.08
C ARG A 72 -11.94 -6.67 4.39
N THR A 73 -11.68 -6.93 3.11
CA THR A 73 -10.70 -6.18 2.31
C THR A 73 -10.88 -4.66 2.40
N ALA A 74 -12.11 -4.15 2.22
CA ALA A 74 -12.36 -2.71 2.31
C ALA A 74 -12.04 -2.11 3.69
N GLN A 75 -12.24 -2.87 4.76
CA GLN A 75 -12.01 -2.44 6.15
C GLN A 75 -10.52 -2.46 6.49
N MET A 76 -9.79 -3.49 6.08
CA MET A 76 -8.35 -3.62 6.37
C MET A 76 -7.47 -2.68 5.53
N THR A 77 -7.94 -2.26 4.34
CA THR A 77 -7.23 -1.30 3.47
C THR A 77 -7.65 0.15 3.72
N GLY A 78 -8.44 0.42 4.75
CA GLY A 78 -8.93 1.78 5.06
C GLY A 78 -9.84 2.38 3.98
N LYS A 79 -10.55 1.56 3.21
CA LYS A 79 -11.57 2.01 2.23
C LYS A 79 -12.96 2.16 2.86
N GLU A 80 -13.17 1.60 4.05
CA GLU A 80 -14.45 1.63 4.78
C GLU A 80 -14.22 1.82 6.29
N ILE A 81 -15.07 2.62 6.93
CA ILE A 81 -15.19 2.68 8.39
C ILE A 81 -16.17 1.61 8.84
N PHE A 82 -15.81 0.83 9.86
CA PHE A 82 -16.61 -0.30 10.32
C PHE A 82 -16.90 -0.20 11.82
N THR A 83 -17.77 -1.08 12.31
CA THR A 83 -18.17 -1.12 13.73
C THR A 83 -17.78 -2.46 14.35
N MET A 84 -17.11 -2.43 15.50
CA MET A 84 -16.81 -3.61 16.33
C MET A 84 -17.23 -3.34 17.77
N GLY A 85 -18.09 -4.18 18.34
CA GLY A 85 -18.58 -4.01 19.71
C GLY A 85 -19.43 -2.75 19.92
N GLY A 86 -20.17 -2.31 18.90
CA GLY A 86 -20.92 -1.05 18.92
C GLY A 86 -20.09 0.17 18.54
N GLU A 87 -18.77 0.04 18.45
CA GLU A 87 -17.86 1.16 18.27
C GLU A 87 -17.25 1.27 16.88
N LYS A 88 -17.25 2.49 16.33
CA LYS A 88 -16.66 2.76 15.01
C LYS A 88 -15.13 2.65 15.08
N ARG A 89 -14.53 2.04 14.05
CA ARG A 89 -13.09 1.82 13.90
C ARG A 89 -12.64 2.04 12.46
N PHE A 90 -11.37 2.40 12.31
CA PHE A 90 -10.69 2.58 11.04
C PHE A 90 -9.26 2.04 11.14
N VAL A 91 -8.82 1.35 10.09
CA VAL A 91 -7.48 0.73 10.00
C VAL A 91 -6.90 1.01 8.61
N LYS A 92 -5.68 1.53 8.55
CA LYS A 92 -4.93 1.73 7.30
C LYS A 92 -3.42 1.61 7.52
N ALA A 93 -2.73 0.99 6.58
CA ALA A 93 -1.29 0.77 6.63
C ALA A 93 -0.49 2.06 6.35
N VAL A 94 0.53 2.32 7.15
CA VAL A 94 1.41 3.50 7.06
C VAL A 94 2.70 3.14 6.34
N ASN A 95 3.14 4.00 5.44
CA ASN A 95 4.42 3.92 4.80
C ASN A 95 5.50 4.61 5.65
N LEU A 96 6.32 3.82 6.33
CA LEU A 96 7.38 4.31 7.21
C LEU A 96 8.59 4.91 6.45
N VAL A 97 8.68 4.65 5.14
CA VAL A 97 9.73 5.23 4.30
C VAL A 97 9.04 5.97 3.17
N PRO A 98 8.96 7.32 3.21
CA PRO A 98 8.54 8.05 2.02
C PRO A 98 9.50 7.64 0.91
N SER A 99 8.94 7.03 -0.14
CA SER A 99 9.69 6.62 -1.31
C SER A 99 10.43 7.86 -1.80
N ILE A 100 11.73 7.96 -1.52
CA ILE A 100 12.59 8.79 -2.35
C ILE A 100 12.58 8.03 -3.66
N GLU A 101 11.64 8.36 -4.53
CA GLU A 101 11.73 8.02 -5.94
C GLU A 101 13.05 8.62 -6.41
N LYS A 102 14.14 7.84 -6.32
CA LYS A 102 15.31 8.10 -7.14
C LYS A 102 14.77 8.03 -8.56
N PRO A 103 14.81 9.12 -9.34
CA PRO A 103 14.48 9.04 -10.74
C PRO A 103 15.37 7.94 -11.30
N LEU A 104 14.76 6.89 -11.85
CA LEU A 104 15.48 5.89 -12.62
C LEU A 104 16.23 6.68 -13.69
N GLN A 105 17.54 6.85 -13.50
CA GLN A 105 18.42 7.37 -14.52
C GLN A 105 18.38 6.34 -15.63
N VAL A 106 17.51 6.57 -16.60
CA VAL A 106 17.54 5.92 -17.90
C VAL A 106 18.97 6.14 -18.42
N PRO A 107 19.77 5.08 -18.65
CA PRO A 107 21.08 5.25 -19.27
C PRO A 107 20.90 5.97 -20.61
N PRO A 108 21.79 6.89 -21.01
CA PRO A 108 21.63 7.61 -22.26
C PRO A 108 21.60 6.60 -23.42
N GLN A 109 20.43 6.47 -24.08
CA GLN A 109 20.34 5.78 -25.36
C GLN A 109 21.32 6.45 -26.33
N GLN A 110 22.33 5.69 -26.74
CA GLN A 110 23.20 6.06 -27.85
C GLN A 110 22.32 6.37 -29.08
N LYS A 111 22.45 7.60 -29.55
CA LYS A 111 21.89 8.06 -30.83
C LYS A 111 22.53 7.27 -31.98
N GLU A 112 21.88 6.22 -32.45
CA GLU A 112 22.12 5.75 -33.81
C GLU A 112 21.40 6.69 -34.79
N LYS A 113 22.18 7.64 -35.31
CA LYS A 113 21.85 8.40 -36.51
C LYS A 113 21.89 7.45 -37.71
N SER A 114 20.77 7.26 -38.38
CA SER A 114 20.79 7.09 -39.83
C SER A 114 19.55 7.70 -40.45
N THR A 115 19.72 8.96 -40.84
CA THR A 115 18.87 9.74 -41.73
C THR A 115 18.67 9.04 -43.07
N ALA A 116 17.41 8.88 -43.47
CA ALA A 116 17.03 8.60 -44.84
C ALA A 116 17.30 9.82 -45.74
N LYS A 117 17.95 9.63 -46.91
CA LYS A 117 17.53 10.14 -48.23
C LYS A 117 18.55 9.85 -49.35
N SER A 118 18.10 9.05 -50.32
CA SER A 118 18.15 9.26 -51.78
C SER A 118 19.42 9.80 -52.45
N LYS A 119 20.01 9.02 -53.38
CA LYS A 119 20.05 9.31 -54.84
C LYS A 119 20.80 8.26 -55.68
N ALA A 120 20.10 7.78 -56.71
CA ALA A 120 20.53 7.57 -58.09
C ALA A 120 21.95 7.01 -58.43
N SER A 121 21.93 5.79 -59.01
CA SER A 121 22.62 5.35 -60.24
C SER A 121 24.11 5.67 -60.47
N PHE A 122 24.95 4.63 -60.59
CA PHE A 122 25.91 4.46 -61.70
C PHE A 122 26.54 3.04 -61.77
N LEU A 123 26.41 2.42 -62.95
CA LEU A 123 27.32 1.50 -63.68
C LEU A 123 27.62 0.02 -63.28
N LYS A 124 27.13 -0.86 -64.18
CA LYS A 124 27.80 -1.90 -64.99
C LYS A 124 28.90 -2.81 -64.38
N ARG A 125 28.68 -4.14 -64.50
CA ARG A 125 29.66 -5.14 -65.02
C ARG A 125 28.95 -6.47 -65.37
N VAL A 126 28.73 -6.77 -66.66
CA VAL A 126 29.43 -7.78 -67.48
C VAL A 126 29.52 -9.18 -66.85
N LYS A 127 28.72 -10.11 -67.36
CA LYS A 127 29.20 -11.36 -67.98
C LYS A 127 28.15 -11.90 -68.95
#